data_AF-A0A1W9W403-F1
#
_entry.id   AF-A0A1W9W403-F1
#
_cell.length_a   1.000
_cell.length_b   1.000
_cell.length_c   1.000
_cell.angle_alpha   90.00
_cell.angle_beta   90.00
_cell.angle_gamma   90.00
#
_symmetry.space_group_name_H-M   'P 1'
#
loop_
_entity.id
_entity.type
_entity.pdbx_description
1 polymer ?
#
loop_
_entity_poly.entity_id
_entity_poly.type
_entity_poly.pdbx_seq_one_letter_code
_entity_poly.pdbx_strand_id
1 'polypeptide(L)'
;MKQHKAHGTVIILYIVITLILTFPWVINFTTAIPGSDTWAYDESTFVWNIWRFKHNMLNLHQSPLHTTDIFFPLGIDLVLYTYNFLNALLGMT
;
A
#
# COMPACT_ATOMS: atom_id res chain seq x y z
N MET A 1 -24.17 7.72 37.79
CA MET A 1 -24.79 6.63 36.98
C MET A 1 -25.18 7.04 35.56
N LYS A 2 -25.74 8.23 35.29
CA LYS A 2 -26.20 8.64 33.94
C LYS A 2 -25.07 8.79 32.91
N GLN A 3 -23.88 9.25 33.33
CA GLN A 3 -22.73 9.45 32.45
C GLN A 3 -22.08 8.13 31.97
N HIS A 4 -22.00 7.09 32.82
CA HIS A 4 -21.46 5.78 32.40
C HIS A 4 -22.31 5.11 31.32
N LYS A 5 -23.64 5.28 31.37
CA LYS A 5 -24.54 4.79 30.32
C LYS A 5 -24.32 5.54 29.00
N ALA A 6 -24.12 6.86 29.05
CA ALA A 6 -23.81 7.66 27.87
C ALA A 6 -22.47 7.26 27.22
N HIS A 7 -21.42 7.04 28.02
CA HIS A 7 -20.12 6.56 27.50
C HIS A 7 -20.23 5.17 26.88
N GLY A 8 -21.00 4.26 27.50
CA GLY A 8 -21.26 2.93 26.93
C GLY A 8 -21.95 3.02 25.56
N THR A 9 -22.97 3.86 25.43
CA THR A 9 -23.66 4.09 24.15
C THR A 9 -22.70 4.64 23.09
N VAL A 10 -21.86 5.62 23.45
CA VAL A 10 -20.89 6.21 22.52
C VAL A 10 -19.87 5.18 22.05
N ILE A 11 -19.34 4.34 22.94
CA ILE A 11 -18.40 3.26 22.58
C ILE A 11 -19.04 2.27 21.61
N ILE A 12 -20.27 1.83 21.89
CA ILE A 12 -21.00 0.91 21.01
C ILE A 12 -21.18 1.54 19.63
N LEU A 13 -21.55 2.82 19.58
CA LEU A 13 -21.76 3.54 18.33
C LEU A 13 -20.45 3.65 17.53
N TYR A 14 -19.33 3.96 18.18
CA TYR A 14 -18.01 3.95 17.54
C TYR A 14 -17.59 2.56 17.05
N ILE A 15 -17.89 1.49 17.80
CA ILE A 15 -17.61 0.11 17.35
C ILE A 15 -18.42 -0.21 16.10
N VAL A 16 -19.72 0.11 16.11
CA VAL A 16 -20.61 -0.14 14.95
C VAL A 16 -20.12 0.62 13.72
N ILE A 17 -19.80 1.91 13.86
CA ILE A 17 -19.25 2.72 12.76
C ILE A 17 -17.93 2.13 12.26
N THR A 18 -17.04 1.74 13.17
CA THR A 18 -15.74 1.13 12.81
C THR A 18 -15.96 -0.15 12.01
N LEU A 19 -16.88 -1.02 12.43
CA LEU A 19 -17.18 -2.25 11.72
C LEU A 19 -17.76 -1.95 10.33
N ILE A 20 -18.71 -1.01 10.21
CA ILE A 20 -19.31 -0.64 8.92
C ILE A 20 -18.23 -0.11 7.95
N LEU A 21 -17.34 0.76 8.43
CA LEU A 21 -16.31 1.37 7.59
C LEU A 21 -15.17 0.41 7.24
N THR A 22 -14.85 -0.55 8.11
CA THR A 22 -13.78 -1.54 7.89
C THR A 22 -14.27 -2.82 7.22
N PHE A 23 -15.57 -3.09 7.17
CA PHE A 23 -16.13 -4.30 6.56
C PHE A 23 -15.75 -4.49 5.08
N PRO A 24 -15.77 -3.46 4.21
CA PRO A 24 -15.36 -3.62 2.81
C PRO A 24 -13.92 -4.12 2.66
N TRP A 25 -13.03 -3.78 3.61
CA TRP A 25 -11.63 -4.22 3.60
C TRP A 25 -11.49 -5.72 3.81
N VAL A 26 -12.30 -6.32 4.68
CA VAL A 26 -12.24 -7.77 4.95
C VAL A 26 -12.58 -8.57 3.70
N ILE A 27 -13.52 -8.08 2.88
CA ILE A 27 -13.96 -8.75 1.66
C ILE A 27 -12.97 -8.55 0.51
N ASN A 28 -12.33 -7.38 0.43
CA ASN A 28 -11.47 -7.00 -0.69
C ASN A 28 -9.98 -6.96 -0.33
N PHE A 29 -9.56 -7.62 0.75
CA PHE A 29 -8.19 -7.49 1.27
C PHE A 29 -7.10 -7.85 0.25
N THR A 30 -7.37 -8.80 -0.65
CA THR A 30 -6.42 -9.25 -1.67
C THR A 30 -6.56 -8.55 -3.02
N THR A 31 -7.65 -7.81 -3.22
CA THR A 31 -7.99 -7.21 -4.52
C THR A 31 -7.95 -5.69 -4.50
N ALA A 32 -8.12 -5.07 -3.34
CA ALA A 32 -8.08 -3.62 -3.18
C ALA A 32 -6.65 -3.12 -2.92
N ILE A 33 -6.27 -2.05 -3.62
CA ILE A 33 -5.06 -1.29 -3.34
C ILE A 33 -5.45 -0.09 -2.45
N PRO A 34 -4.75 0.15 -1.33
CA PRO A 34 -4.97 1.36 -0.52
C PRO A 34 -4.65 2.61 -1.32
N GLY A 35 -5.62 3.52 -1.47
CA GLY A 35 -5.44 4.75 -2.22
C GLY A 35 -6.76 5.35 -2.66
N SER A 36 -6.70 6.40 -3.49
CA SER A 36 -7.87 6.99 -4.12
C SER A 36 -7.66 7.06 -5.62
N ASP A 37 -8.65 6.59 -6.38
CA ASP A 37 -8.71 6.72 -7.84
C ASP A 37 -8.95 8.17 -8.31
N THR A 38 -9.17 9.11 -7.38
CA THR A 38 -9.52 10.51 -7.69
C THR A 38 -8.35 11.50 -7.62
N TRP A 39 -7.24 11.18 -6.95
CA TRP A 39 -6.11 12.11 -6.77
C TRP A 39 -4.75 11.42 -6.95
N ALA A 40 -3.88 12.04 -7.75
CA ALA A 40 -2.43 11.80 -7.94
C ALA A 40 -1.94 10.41 -8.38
N TYR A 41 -2.70 9.32 -8.21
CA TYR A 41 -2.32 7.95 -8.59
C TYR A 41 -0.98 7.48 -7.99
N ASP A 42 -0.62 7.99 -6.81
CA ASP A 42 0.61 7.64 -6.13
C ASP A 42 0.57 6.19 -5.63
N GLU A 43 -0.61 5.65 -5.31
CA GLU A 43 -0.80 4.26 -4.90
C GLU A 43 -0.27 3.26 -5.94
N SER A 44 -0.49 3.53 -7.22
CA SER A 44 0.00 2.67 -8.31
C SER A 44 1.53 2.65 -8.34
N THR A 45 2.14 3.79 -8.01
CA THR A 45 3.59 3.96 -7.94
C THR A 45 4.17 3.16 -6.76
N PHE A 46 3.50 3.15 -5.60
CA PHE A 46 3.89 2.31 -4.45
C PHE A 46 3.83 0.82 -4.78
N VAL A 47 2.76 0.37 -5.44
CA VAL A 47 2.60 -1.04 -5.86
C VAL A 47 3.67 -1.43 -6.88
N TRP A 48 3.94 -0.57 -7.87
CA TRP A 48 4.98 -0.80 -8.85
C TRP A 48 6.36 -0.93 -8.19
N ASN A 49 6.68 -0.10 -7.18
CA ASN A 49 7.95 -0.20 -6.46
C ASN A 49 8.15 -1.58 -5.81
N ILE A 50 7.13 -2.08 -5.09
CA ILE A 50 7.19 -3.39 -4.43
C ILE A 50 7.39 -4.49 -5.46
N TRP A 51 6.58 -4.47 -6.52
CA TRP A 51 6.67 -5.45 -7.60
C TRP A 51 8.03 -5.42 -8.30
N ARG A 52 8.52 -4.23 -8.69
CA ARG A 52 9.77 -4.06 -9.44
C ARG A 52 10.98 -4.46 -8.63
N PHE A 53 11.00 -4.14 -7.33
CA PHE A 53 12.04 -4.58 -6.41
C PHE A 53 12.16 -6.11 -6.43
N LYS A 54 11.03 -6.80 -6.23
CA LYS A 54 10.94 -8.26 -6.25
C LYS A 54 11.34 -8.83 -7.61
N HIS A 55 10.84 -8.25 -8.69
CA HIS A 55 11.11 -8.70 -10.06
C HIS A 55 12.59 -8.58 -10.44
N ASN A 56 13.21 -7.43 -10.15
CA ASN A 56 14.64 -7.22 -10.41
C ASN A 56 15.51 -8.22 -9.66
N MET A 57 15.21 -8.45 -8.38
CA MET A 57 16.03 -9.34 -7.55
C MET A 57 15.80 -10.83 -7.87
N LEU A 58 14.55 -11.26 -8.01
CA LEU A 58 14.20 -12.68 -8.10
C LEU A 58 14.12 -13.21 -9.53
N ASN A 59 13.76 -12.38 -10.51
CA ASN A 59 13.62 -12.81 -11.90
C ASN A 59 14.79 -12.37 -12.77
N LEU A 60 15.19 -11.10 -12.67
CA LEU A 60 16.24 -10.54 -13.53
C LEU A 60 17.64 -10.67 -12.96
N HIS A 61 17.78 -10.92 -11.65
CA HIS A 61 19.05 -10.92 -10.92
C HIS A 61 19.87 -9.63 -11.12
N GLN A 62 19.18 -8.50 -11.14
CA GLN A 62 19.75 -7.16 -11.32
C GLN A 62 19.55 -6.30 -10.07
N SER A 63 20.27 -5.18 -10.02
CA SER A 63 20.08 -4.19 -8.96
C SER A 63 18.61 -3.76 -8.90
N PRO A 64 17.94 -3.79 -7.72
CA PRO A 64 16.59 -3.25 -7.58
C PRO A 64 16.53 -1.73 -7.75
N LEU A 65 17.68 -1.06 -7.77
CA LEU A 65 17.81 0.39 -7.91
C LEU A 65 17.98 0.85 -9.36
N HIS A 66 17.76 -0.01 -10.34
CA HIS A 66 17.84 0.34 -11.76
C HIS A 66 16.66 -0.24 -12.52
N THR A 67 16.09 0.52 -13.45
CA THR A 67 15.00 0.04 -14.31
C THR A 67 15.12 0.54 -15.74
N THR A 68 14.74 -0.28 -16.70
CA THR A 68 14.61 0.10 -18.11
C THR A 68 13.17 0.43 -18.51
N ASP A 69 12.19 0.24 -17.64
CA ASP A 69 10.75 0.37 -17.98
C ASP A 69 10.33 1.82 -18.25
N ILE A 70 10.95 2.78 -17.55
CA ILE A 70 10.52 4.19 -17.59
C ILE A 70 11.14 4.94 -18.78
N PHE A 71 12.35 4.53 -19.20
CA PHE A 71 13.09 5.17 -20.30
C PHE A 71 13.71 4.13 -21.22
N PHE A 72 12.91 3.19 -21.71
CA PHE A 72 13.42 2.14 -22.57
C PHE A 72 14.04 2.71 -23.87
N PRO A 73 15.23 2.24 -24.31
CA PRO A 73 16.07 1.19 -23.72
C PRO A 73 17.13 1.70 -22.71
N LEU A 74 17.27 3.02 -22.54
CA LEU A 74 18.32 3.63 -21.72
C LEU A 74 18.19 3.29 -20.23
N GLY A 75 16.96 3.33 -19.71
CA GLY A 75 16.67 3.16 -18.29
C GLY A 75 17.05 4.33 -17.41
N ILE A 76 16.91 4.13 -16.10
CA ILE A 76 17.18 5.13 -15.07
C ILE A 76 17.50 4.46 -13.74
N ASP A 77 18.38 5.12 -12.97
CA ASP A 77 18.68 4.76 -11.60
C ASP A 77 17.65 5.33 -10.64
N LEU A 78 17.19 4.50 -9.72
CA LEU A 78 16.21 4.79 -8.68
C LEU A 78 16.88 5.10 -7.33
N VAL A 79 18.16 5.45 -7.34
CA VAL A 79 18.94 5.74 -6.11
C VAL A 79 18.41 6.97 -5.36
N LEU A 80 18.01 8.01 -6.11
CA LEU A 80 17.43 9.25 -5.55
C LEU A 80 15.89 9.26 -5.61
N TYR A 81 15.29 8.14 -6.01
CA TYR A 81 13.86 8.00 -6.07
C TYR A 81 13.29 7.72 -4.67
N THR A 82 12.07 8.18 -4.38
CA THR A 82 11.39 7.99 -3.09
C THR A 82 10.93 6.55 -2.92
N TYR A 83 11.90 5.63 -2.78
CA TYR A 83 11.69 4.21 -2.76
C TYR A 83 11.27 3.72 -1.38
N ASN A 84 10.27 2.85 -1.35
CA ASN A 84 9.70 2.32 -0.11
C ASN A 84 10.37 0.99 0.26
N PHE A 85 11.67 1.04 0.59
CA PHE A 85 12.50 -0.16 0.77
C PHE A 85 11.93 -1.17 1.76
N LEU A 86 11.45 -0.70 2.92
CA LEU A 86 10.87 -1.59 3.94
C LEU A 86 9.65 -2.33 3.41
N ASN A 87 8.72 -1.62 2.77
CA ASN A 87 7.50 -2.22 2.19
C ASN A 87 7.84 -3.19 1.06
N ALA A 88 8.81 -2.83 0.21
CA ALA A 88 9.28 -3.68 -0.88
C ALA A 88 9.89 -4.98 -0.35
N LEU A 89 10.72 -4.90 0.69
CA LEU A 89 11.33 -6.07 1.34
C LEU A 89 10.28 -6.99 1.98
N LEU A 90 9.29 -6.42 2.69
CA LEU A 90 8.19 -7.19 3.27
C LEU A 90 7.31 -7.84 2.20
N GLY A 91 7.10 -7.18 1.06
CA GLY A 91 6.35 -7.73 -0.08
C GLY A 91 7.09 -8.84 -0.86
N MET A 92 8.32 -9.19 -0.47
CA MET A 92 9.07 -10.28 -1.10
C MET A 92 8.57 -11.68 -0.69
N THR A 93 7.84 -11.78 0.44
CA THR A 93 7.29 -13.06 0.93
C THR A 93 6.33 -13.72 -0.06
#